data_AF-L5NAA0-F1
#
_entry.id   AF-L5NAA0-F1
#
_cell.length_a   1.000
_cell.length_b   1.000
_cell.length_c   1.000
_cell.angle_alpha   90.00
_cell.angle_beta   90.00
_cell.angle_gamma   90.00
#
_symmetry.space_group_name_H-M   'P 1'
#
loop_
_entity.id
_entity.type
_entity.pdbx_description
1 polymer ?
#
loop_
_entity_poly.entity_id
_entity_poly.type
_entity_poly.pdbx_seq_one_letter_code
_entity_poly.pdbx_strand_id
1 'polypeptide(L)' 'MNYDYDKALHFMIWGQWDDLLVLMVRTRDQFLSKKIESFLHSCYYPSDQSEMLEAHEALLSYIDHAQTKTLEPSFTI' A
#
# COMPACT_ATOMS: atom_id res chain seq x y z
N MET A 1 -8.83 -11.56 -8.17
CA MET A 1 -8.42 -11.07 -6.84
C MET A 1 -6.96 -10.67 -6.92
N ASN A 2 -6.67 -9.38 -6.77
CA ASN A 2 -5.29 -8.88 -6.85
C ASN A 2 -4.60 -9.10 -5.50
N TYR A 3 -3.76 -10.15 -5.45
CA TYR A 3 -3.18 -10.73 -4.24
C TYR A 3 -2.11 -9.83 -3.58
N ASP A 4 -1.62 -8.83 -4.31
CA ASP A 4 -0.61 -7.89 -3.81
C ASP A 4 -1.22 -6.88 -2.82
N TYR A 5 -2.46 -6.44 -3.03
CA TYR A 5 -3.13 -5.50 -2.12
C TYR A 5 -3.49 -6.13 -0.78
N ASP A 6 -3.98 -7.38 -0.82
CA ASP A 6 -4.32 -8.14 0.39
C ASP A 6 -3.07 -8.39 1.26
N LYS A 7 -1.96 -8.76 0.62
CA LYS A 7 -0.65 -8.87 1.28
C LYS A 7 -0.17 -7.55 1.87
N ALA A 8 -0.24 -6.46 1.11
CA ALA A 8 0.19 -5.15 1.59
C ALA A 8 -0.59 -4.73 2.84
N LEU A 9 -1.90 -4.97 2.86
CA LEU A 9 -2.75 -4.73 4.02
C LEU A 9 -2.36 -5.62 5.21
N HIS A 10 -2.16 -6.91 4.97
CA HIS A 10 -1.76 -7.86 6.02
C HIS A 10 -0.44 -7.46 6.67
N PHE A 11 0.57 -7.12 5.86
CA PHE A 11 1.88 -6.69 6.35
C PHE A 11 1.82 -5.36 7.11
N MET A 12 0.97 -4.42 6.70
CA MET A 12 0.75 -3.18 7.47
C MET A 12 0.15 -3.46 8.85
N ILE A 13 -0.90 -4.28 8.93
CA ILE A 13 -1.58 -4.59 10.21
C ILE A 13 -0.63 -5.30 11.18
N TRP A 14 0.22 -6.18 10.65
CA TRP A 14 1.18 -6.96 11.45
C TRP A 14 2.51 -6.22 11.69
N GLY A 15 2.74 -5.08 11.07
CA GLY A 15 4.00 -4.33 11.16
C GLY A 15 5.20 -5.03 10.50
N GLN A 16 4.95 -5.86 9.46
CA GLN A 16 5.99 -6.58 8.73
C GLN A 16 6.59 -5.72 7.62
N TRP A 17 7.42 -4.74 8.00
CA TRP A 17 8.00 -3.77 7.07
C TRP A 17 8.97 -4.39 6.05
N ASP A 18 9.73 -5.42 6.44
CA ASP A 18 10.62 -6.17 5.55
C ASP A 18 9.85 -6.88 4.42
N ASP A 19 8.76 -7.58 4.77
CA ASP A 19 7.89 -8.23 3.79
C ASP A 19 7.18 -7.21 2.88
N LEU A 20 6.80 -6.05 3.44
CA LEU A 20 6.21 -4.96 2.68
C LEU A 20 7.21 -4.36 1.67
N LEU A 21 8.48 -4.19 2.05
CA LEU A 21 9.57 -3.77 1.16
C LEU A 21 9.81 -4.80 0.04
N VAL A 22 9.83 -6.09 0.37
CA VAL A 22 9.95 -7.16 -0.65
C VAL A 22 8.75 -7.12 -1.60
N LEU A 23 7.54 -6.91 -1.09
CA LEU A 23 6.33 -6.78 -1.90
C LEU A 23 6.41 -5.59 -2.86
N MET A 24 6.90 -4.44 -2.39
CA MET A 24 7.13 -3.24 -3.22
C MET A 24 8.06 -3.52 -4.41
N VAL A 25 9.11 -4.30 -4.22
CA VAL A 25 10.07 -4.64 -5.29
C VAL A 25 9.51 -5.68 -6.25
N ARG A 26 8.59 -6.54 -5.77
CA ARG A 26 8.03 -7.64 -6.56
C ARG A 26 6.74 -7.28 -7.29
N THR A 27 5.99 -6.30 -6.79
CA THR A 27 4.75 -5.86 -7.44
C THR A 27 5.05 -5.18 -8.77
N ARG A 28 4.16 -5.36 -9.74
CA ARG A 28 4.24 -4.67 -11.05
C ARG A 28 3.55 -3.31 -11.02
N ASP A 29 2.84 -3.01 -9.93
CA ASP A 29 2.13 -1.75 -9.77
C ASP A 29 3.07 -0.66 -9.23
N GLN A 30 3.44 0.27 -10.10
CA GLN A 30 4.34 1.38 -9.75
C GLN A 30 3.70 2.35 -8.74
N PHE A 31 2.38 2.47 -8.69
CA PHE A 31 1.69 3.34 -7.74
C PHE A 31 1.68 2.71 -6.34
N LEU A 32 1.40 1.41 -6.24
CA LEU A 32 1.49 0.68 -4.97
C LEU A 32 2.93 0.71 -4.43
N SER A 33 3.90 0.40 -5.30
CA SER A 33 5.32 0.39 -4.97
C SER A 33 5.76 1.75 -4.39
N LYS A 34 5.41 2.86 -5.06
CA LYS A 34 5.76 4.21 -4.59
C LYS A 34 5.10 4.59 -3.26
N LYS A 35 3.86 4.16 -3.01
CA LYS A 35 3.18 4.42 -1.73
C LYS A 35 3.80 3.65 -0.58
N ILE A 36 4.19 2.39 -0.82
CA ILE A 36 4.95 1.60 0.15
C ILE A 36 6.30 2.26 0.44
N GLU A 37 7.01 2.72 -0.59
CA GLU A 37 8.29 3.42 -0.43
C GLU A 37 8.16 4.66 0.46
N SER A 38 7.19 5.54 0.19
CA SER A 38 6.93 6.72 1.04
C SER A 38 6.60 6.32 2.47
N PHE A 39 5.78 5.30 2.67
CA PHE A 39 5.43 4.81 4.01
C PHE A 39 6.66 4.30 4.77
N LEU A 40 7.49 3.47 4.13
CA LEU A 40 8.72 2.96 4.73
C LEU A 40 9.70 4.09 5.04
N HIS A 41 9.86 5.06 4.13
CA HIS A 41 10.72 6.22 4.34
C HIS A 41 10.29 7.00 5.60
N SER A 42 9.00 7.32 5.75
CA SER A 42 8.47 8.01 6.92
C SER A 42 8.58 7.18 8.21
N CYS A 43 8.58 5.84 8.13
CA CYS A 43 8.81 4.96 9.28
C CYS A 43 10.28 4.91 9.72
N TYR A 44 11.24 4.84 8.78
CA TYR A 44 12.67 4.74 9.10
C TYR A 44 13.31 6.10 9.44
N TYR A 45 12.83 7.17 8.81
CA TYR A 45 13.24 8.55 9.07
C TYR A 45 12.03 9.36 9.55
N PRO A 46 11.60 9.20 10.81
CA PRO A 46 10.54 10.01 11.37
C PRO A 46 11.06 11.44 11.59
N SER A 47 10.99 12.27 10.54
CA SER A 47 11.24 13.71 10.66
C SER A 47 10.06 14.39 11.35
N ASP A 48 8.83 13.99 11.04
CA ASP A 48 7.60 14.47 11.67
C ASP A 48 6.63 13.29 11.89
N GLN A 49 6.11 13.11 13.10
CA GLN A 49 5.18 11.99 13.40
C GLN A 49 3.92 12.03 12.51
N SER A 50 3.52 13.22 12.07
CA SER A 50 2.38 13.42 11.18
C SER A 50 2.60 12.77 9.80
N GLU A 51 3.81 12.83 9.25
CA GLU A 51 4.12 12.29 7.92
C GLU A 51 3.97 10.76 7.86
N MET A 52 4.28 10.07 8.96
CA MET A 52 4.09 8.63 9.05
C MET A 52 2.61 8.25 9.02
N LEU A 53 1.77 8.98 9.77
CA LEU A 53 0.33 8.74 9.80
C LEU A 53 -0.32 9.08 8.45
N GLU A 54 0.06 10.20 7.84
CA GLU A 54 -0.43 10.59 6.52
C GLU A 54 -0.05 9.56 5.44
N ALA A 55 1.19 9.06 5.46
CA ALA A 55 1.62 8.01 4.54
C ALA A 55 0.87 6.69 4.79
N HIS A 56 0.59 6.35 6.05
CA HIS A 56 -0.18 5.18 6.43
C HIS A 56 -1.62 5.24 5.89
N GLU A 57 -2.32 6.35 6.15
CA GLU A 57 -3.68 6.58 5.66
C GLU A 57 -3.72 6.61 4.12
N ALA A 58 -2.73 7.24 3.48
CA ALA A 58 -2.63 7.31 2.03
C ALA A 58 -2.38 5.94 1.35
N LEU A 59 -1.69 5.01 2.03
CA LEU A 59 -1.47 3.65 1.54
C LEU A 59 -2.73 2.78 1.75
N LEU A 60 -3.37 2.87 2.92
CA LEU A 60 -4.64 2.21 3.23
C LEU A 60 -5.76 2.62 2.26
N SER A 61 -5.96 3.92 2.09
CA SER A 61 -6.99 4.47 1.18
C SER A 61 -6.77 4.02 -0.27
N TYR A 62 -5.51 3.89 -0.68
CA TYR A 62 -5.17 3.41 -2.02
C TYR A 62 -5.45 1.92 -2.20
N ILE A 63 -5.11 1.09 -1.21
CA ILE A 63 -5.40 -0.34 -1.23
C ILE A 63 -6.92 -0.57 -1.31
N ASP A 64 -7.70 0.13 -0.49
CA ASP A 64 -9.17 0.08 -0.50
C ASP A 64 -9.76 0.48 -1.88
N HIS A 65 -9.29 1.59 -2.44
CA HIS A 65 -9.70 2.03 -3.78
C HIS A 65 -9.29 1.05 -4.89
N ALA A 66 -8.09 0.47 -4.83
CA ALA A 66 -7.59 -0.46 -5.82
C ALA A 66 -8.34 -1.80 -5.78
N GLN A 67 -8.70 -2.26 -4.57
CA GLN A 67 -9.55 -3.42 -4.36
C GLN A 67 -10.97 -3.17 -4.89
N THR A 68 -11.54 -1.99 -4.65
CA THR A 68 -12.87 -1.60 -5.14
C THR A 68 -12.93 -1.47 -6.66
N LYS A 69 -11.93 -0.83 -7.29
CA LYS A 69 -11.84 -0.73 -8.77
C LYS A 69 -11.66 -2.08 -9.46
N THR A 70 -11.07 -3.05 -8.79
CA THR A 70 -10.96 -4.43 -9.31
C THR A 70 -12.31 -5.15 -9.28
N LEU A 71 -13.26 -4.68 -8.46
CA LEU A 71 -14.58 -5.27 -8.25
C LEU A 71 -15.69 -4.57 -9.04
N GLU A 72 -15.39 -3.56 -9.85
CA GLU A 72 -16.35 -3.04 -10.82
C GLU A 72 -16.32 -3.96 -12.05
N PRO A 73 -17.27 -4.92 -12.22
CA PRO A 73 -17.49 -5.47 -13.54
C PRO A 73 -17.90 -4.29 -14.41
N SER A 74 -17.14 -4.07 -15.48
CA SER A 74 -17.58 -3.28 -16.62
C SER A 74 -18.94 -3.80 -17.10
N PHE A 75 -20.03 -3.29 -16.51
CA PHE A 75 -21.33 -3.34 -17.16
C PHE A 75 -21.26 -2.32 -18.29
N THR A 76 -20.82 -2.83 -19.42
CA THR A 76 -20.95 -2.21 -20.73
C THR A 76 -22.40 -1.75 -20.93
N ILE A 77 -22.54 -0.47 -21.27
CA ILE A 77 -23.75 0.21 -21.75
C ILE A 77 -24.33 -0.53 -22.96
#